data_AF-A0A1Z9A189-F1
#
_entry.id   AF-A0A1Z9A189-F1
#
_cell.length_a   1.000
_cell.length_b   1.000
_cell.length_c   1.000
_cell.angle_alpha   90.00
_cell.angle_beta   90.00
_cell.angle_gamma   90.00
#
_symmetry.space_group_name_H-M   'P 1'
#
loop_
_entity.id
_entity.type
_entity.pdbx_description
1 polymer ?
#
loop_
_entity_poly.entity_id
_entity_poly.type
_entity_poly.pdbx_seq_one_letter_code
_entity_poly.pdbx_strand_id
1 'polypeptide(L)'
;PEEPQVASNLTFERGSINEVVSSQPNQGMALFISELLSQECDLPLALIDGRDSFDPGSHGNLKCRQLFWIRCREISQAIQCTDLLLRDGNLPLVLLDLHLTPARELKRLPMSTWHRLRNQARESGTTLLTLTPQPLLPSVKQRLTLTGNFSLDHLERQSPRLQFQEKSLAQRAAL
;
A
#
# COMPACT_ATOMS: atom_id res chain seq x y z
N PRO A 1 -20.89 -7.26 -12.57
CA PRO A 1 -19.43 -7.44 -12.72
C PRO A 1 -18.79 -6.08 -12.96
N GLU A 2 -18.04 -5.55 -11.99
CA GLU A 2 -17.25 -4.32 -12.20
C GLU A 2 -16.12 -4.62 -13.19
N GLU A 3 -16.10 -3.90 -14.32
CA GLU A 3 -15.02 -3.96 -15.29
C GLU A 3 -13.71 -3.46 -14.65
N PRO A 4 -12.58 -4.13 -14.89
CA PRO A 4 -11.28 -3.70 -14.37
C PRO A 4 -10.92 -2.32 -14.92
N GLN A 5 -10.61 -1.38 -14.04
CA GLN A 5 -10.21 -0.04 -14.43
C GLN A 5 -8.77 -0.05 -14.93
N VAL A 6 -8.54 0.54 -16.12
CA VAL A 6 -7.19 0.80 -16.65
C VAL A 6 -6.77 2.17 -16.13
N ALA A 7 -5.63 2.23 -15.45
CA ALA A 7 -5.23 3.36 -14.59
C ALA A 7 -5.45 4.77 -15.21
N SER A 8 -6.46 5.45 -14.69
CA SER A 8 -6.47 6.90 -14.49
C SER A 8 -6.05 7.15 -13.03
N ASN A 9 -5.00 7.96 -12.81
CA ASN A 9 -4.40 8.40 -11.53
C ASN A 9 -4.89 7.71 -10.23
N LEU A 10 -3.99 6.97 -9.54
CA LEU A 10 -4.30 6.42 -8.21
C LEU A 10 -4.45 7.56 -7.20
N THR A 11 -5.66 7.79 -6.71
CA THR A 11 -5.97 8.89 -5.79
C THR A 11 -6.57 8.36 -4.49
N PHE A 12 -6.10 8.91 -3.38
CA PHE A 12 -6.50 8.50 -2.03
C PHE A 12 -6.74 9.72 -1.16
N GLU A 13 -7.75 9.66 -0.29
CA GLU A 13 -8.09 10.77 0.60
C GLU A 13 -7.02 10.98 1.67
N ARG A 14 -6.77 12.24 2.05
CA ARG A 14 -5.86 12.57 3.16
C ARG A 14 -6.39 12.04 4.49
N GLY A 15 -5.49 11.64 5.38
CA GLY A 15 -5.85 11.10 6.69
C GLY A 15 -6.67 9.82 6.65
N SER A 16 -6.64 9.09 5.53
CA SER A 16 -7.38 7.85 5.36
C SER A 16 -6.47 6.63 5.48
N ILE A 17 -7.08 5.50 5.83
CA ILE A 17 -6.45 4.20 5.72
C ILE A 17 -7.09 3.44 4.55
N ASN A 18 -6.26 2.97 3.64
CA ASN A 18 -6.66 2.24 2.45
C ASN A 18 -5.90 0.93 2.37
N GLU A 19 -6.47 -0.02 1.64
CA GLU A 19 -5.89 -1.34 1.48
C GLU A 19 -5.80 -1.72 0.01
N VAL A 20 -4.65 -2.23 -0.39
CA VAL A 20 -4.43 -2.81 -1.71
C VAL A 20 -4.19 -4.29 -1.53
N VAL A 21 -5.03 -5.09 -2.16
CA VAL A 21 -5.08 -6.54 -1.97
C VAL A 21 -4.60 -7.21 -3.24
N SER A 22 -3.67 -8.16 -3.08
CA SER A 22 -3.22 -9.06 -4.14
C SER A 22 -3.12 -10.46 -3.59
N SER A 23 -4.00 -11.36 -4.02
CA SER A 23 -4.06 -12.74 -3.53
C SER A 23 -2.98 -13.64 -4.14
N GLN A 24 -2.34 -13.21 -5.24
CA GLN A 24 -1.31 -13.97 -5.94
C GLN A 24 -0.11 -13.07 -6.26
N PRO A 25 1.13 -13.62 -6.32
CA PRO A 25 2.33 -12.81 -6.57
C PRO A 25 2.32 -12.06 -7.92
N ASN A 26 1.58 -12.58 -8.90
CA ASN A 26 1.58 -12.10 -10.27
C ASN A 26 0.44 -11.13 -10.61
N GLN A 27 -0.27 -10.60 -9.61
CA GLN A 27 -1.36 -9.63 -9.87
C GLN A 27 -0.89 -8.18 -9.97
N GLY A 28 0.42 -7.94 -9.84
CA GLY A 28 1.02 -6.64 -10.10
C GLY A 28 1.20 -5.74 -8.87
N MET A 29 1.45 -6.32 -7.68
CA MET A 29 1.77 -5.52 -6.50
C MET A 29 3.01 -4.63 -6.72
N ALA A 30 4.05 -5.17 -7.35
CA ALA A 30 5.23 -4.38 -7.74
C ALA A 30 4.88 -3.29 -8.78
N LEU A 31 3.94 -3.56 -9.70
CA LEU A 31 3.47 -2.55 -10.66
C LEU A 31 2.67 -1.44 -9.96
N PHE A 32 1.89 -1.77 -8.92
CA PHE A 32 1.21 -0.77 -8.10
C PHE A 32 2.22 0.18 -7.45
N ILE A 33 3.29 -0.36 -6.85
CA ILE A 33 4.37 0.46 -6.26
C ILE A 33 5.05 1.30 -7.34
N SER A 34 5.37 0.71 -8.49
CA SER A 34 5.97 1.42 -9.62
C SER A 34 5.09 2.57 -10.12
N GLU A 35 3.78 2.36 -10.24
CA GLU A 35 2.83 3.40 -10.66
C GLU A 35 2.79 4.53 -9.63
N LEU A 36 2.75 4.20 -8.33
CA LEU A 36 2.76 5.19 -7.25
C LEU A 36 4.04 6.04 -7.26
N LEU A 37 5.20 5.40 -7.47
CA LEU A 37 6.50 6.07 -7.60
C LEU A 37 6.64 6.87 -8.92
N SER A 38 5.83 6.56 -9.93
CA SER A 38 5.84 7.25 -11.22
C SER A 38 4.89 8.43 -11.27
N GLN A 39 4.04 8.62 -10.26
CA GLN A 39 3.20 9.80 -10.18
C GLN A 39 4.07 11.05 -10.02
N GLU A 40 3.75 12.09 -10.79
CA GLU A 40 4.35 13.42 -10.63
C GLU A 40 3.83 14.06 -9.33
N CYS A 41 4.40 13.63 -8.20
CA CYS A 41 4.12 14.16 -6.89
C CYS A 41 5.42 14.62 -6.23
N ASP A 42 5.50 15.91 -5.89
CA ASP A 42 6.64 16.48 -5.15
C ASP A 42 6.64 16.12 -3.65
N LEU A 43 5.72 15.24 -3.23
CA LEU A 43 5.61 14.84 -1.84
C LEU A 43 6.41 13.56 -1.57
N PRO A 44 7.13 13.51 -0.42
CA PRO A 44 7.88 12.32 -0.05
C PRO A 44 6.94 11.16 0.25
N LEU A 45 7.31 9.98 -0.27
CA LEU A 45 6.64 8.71 0.00
C LEU A 45 7.47 7.93 1.03
N ALA A 46 6.85 7.50 2.13
CA ALA A 46 7.46 6.50 2.99
C ALA A 46 7.07 5.10 2.52
N LEU A 47 8.05 4.21 2.34
CA LEU A 47 7.81 2.78 2.14
C LEU A 47 8.37 2.01 3.33
N ILE A 48 7.47 1.43 4.12
CA ILE A 48 7.79 0.45 5.15
C ILE A 48 7.71 -0.92 4.52
N ASP A 49 8.87 -1.45 4.17
CA ASP A 49 9.01 -2.76 3.54
C ASP A 49 9.03 -3.84 4.62
N GLY A 50 7.91 -4.55 4.80
CA GLY A 50 7.73 -5.51 5.88
C GLY A 50 8.60 -6.77 5.80
N ARG A 51 9.15 -7.08 4.61
CA ARG A 51 9.93 -8.31 4.37
C ARG A 51 11.22 -8.09 3.60
N ASP A 52 11.70 -6.84 3.52
CA ASP A 52 12.95 -6.50 2.84
C ASP A 52 12.96 -7.01 1.39
N SER A 53 11.84 -6.83 0.70
CA SER A 53 11.57 -7.37 -0.64
C SER A 53 11.49 -6.33 -1.74
N PHE A 54 11.45 -5.05 -1.37
CA PHE A 54 11.46 -3.96 -2.33
C PHE A 54 12.85 -3.84 -2.97
N ASP A 55 12.88 -3.82 -4.30
CA ASP A 55 14.09 -3.57 -5.07
C ASP A 55 14.06 -2.17 -5.70
N PRO A 56 14.81 -1.18 -5.16
CA PRO A 56 14.90 0.14 -5.76
C PRO A 56 15.58 0.13 -7.13
N GLY A 57 16.41 -0.88 -7.43
CA GLY A 57 17.13 -1.01 -8.71
C GLY A 57 16.17 -1.16 -9.90
N SER A 58 15.07 -1.88 -9.69
CA SER A 58 14.02 -2.10 -10.70
C SER A 58 13.24 -0.84 -11.10
N HIS A 59 13.31 0.25 -10.33
CA HIS A 59 12.48 1.45 -10.52
C HIS A 59 13.26 2.67 -11.07
N GLY A 60 14.60 2.63 -10.99
CA GLY A 60 15.47 3.72 -11.39
C GLY A 60 15.60 4.83 -10.33
N ASN A 61 16.79 5.43 -10.23
CA ASN A 61 17.15 6.35 -9.15
C ASN A 61 16.27 7.61 -9.05
N LEU A 62 15.76 8.10 -10.19
CA LEU A 62 14.95 9.32 -10.21
C LEU A 62 13.59 9.12 -9.53
N LYS A 63 12.94 7.96 -9.76
CA LYS A 63 11.65 7.63 -9.15
C LYS A 63 11.77 7.41 -7.64
N CYS A 64 12.91 6.89 -7.18
CA CYS A 64 13.18 6.64 -5.77
C CYS A 64 13.77 7.85 -5.04
N ARG A 65 13.96 9.01 -5.69
CA ARG A 65 14.68 10.16 -5.10
C ARG A 65 14.04 10.70 -3.81
N GLN A 66 12.70 10.65 -3.73
CA GLN A 66 11.92 11.15 -2.59
C GLN A 66 11.34 10.01 -1.75
N LEU A 67 11.86 8.79 -1.92
CA LEU A 67 11.43 7.60 -1.20
C LEU A 67 12.17 7.49 0.14
N PHE A 68 11.42 7.53 1.23
CA PHE A 68 11.93 7.14 2.55
C PHE A 68 11.68 5.65 2.76
N TRP A 69 12.70 4.83 2.50
CA TRP A 69 12.61 3.37 2.56
C TRP A 69 13.07 2.83 3.92
N ILE A 70 12.15 2.20 4.65
CA ILE A 70 12.40 1.53 5.92
C ILE A 70 12.33 0.03 5.71
N ARG A 71 13.45 -0.65 5.93
CA ARG A 71 13.59 -2.10 5.78
C ARG A 71 13.23 -2.80 7.08
N CYS A 72 12.15 -3.56 7.06
CA CYS A 72 11.72 -4.40 8.18
C CYS A 72 11.85 -5.89 7.81
N ARG A 73 12.04 -6.73 8.83
CA ARG A 73 12.05 -8.20 8.66
C ARG A 73 10.94 -8.90 9.42
N GLU A 74 10.36 -8.20 10.39
CA GLU A 74 9.31 -8.69 11.27
C GLU A 74 8.09 -7.77 11.21
N ILE A 75 6.90 -8.37 11.31
CA ILE A 75 5.64 -7.62 11.28
C ILE A 75 5.54 -6.60 12.41
N SER A 76 6.04 -6.92 13.60
CA SER A 76 6.06 -6.01 14.75
C SER A 76 6.88 -4.75 14.48
N GLN A 77 8.02 -4.89 13.81
CA GLN A 77 8.87 -3.78 13.40
C GLN A 77 8.14 -2.89 12.39
N ALA A 78 7.50 -3.49 11.38
CA ALA A 78 6.74 -2.74 10.37
C ALA A 78 5.60 -1.92 11.00
N ILE A 79 4.85 -2.53 11.92
CA ILE A 79 3.79 -1.82 12.67
C ILE A 79 4.36 -0.70 13.54
N GLN A 80 5.47 -0.94 14.25
CA GLN A 80 6.11 0.08 15.08
C GLN A 80 6.62 1.27 14.24
N CYS A 81 7.26 1.01 13.10
CA CYS A 81 7.67 2.06 12.17
C CYS A 81 6.46 2.84 11.65
N THR A 82 5.36 2.15 11.33
CA THR A 82 4.12 2.79 10.89
C THR A 82 3.57 3.72 11.98
N ASP A 83 3.49 3.24 13.22
CA ASP A 83 3.06 4.05 14.36
C ASP A 83 3.91 5.31 14.54
N LEU A 84 5.24 5.21 14.39
CA LEU A 84 6.14 6.34 14.51
C LEU A 84 5.91 7.38 13.42
N LEU A 85 5.80 6.95 12.16
CA LEU A 85 5.59 7.86 11.03
C LEU A 85 4.21 8.55 11.10
N LEU A 86 3.17 7.82 11.47
CA LEU A 86 1.83 8.42 11.60
C LEU A 86 1.73 9.39 12.78
N ARG A 87 2.48 9.18 13.86
CA ARG A 87 2.54 10.12 14.99
C ARG A 87 3.31 11.38 14.64
N ASP A 88 4.38 11.24 13.87
CA ASP A 88 5.22 12.35 13.42
C ASP A 88 4.47 13.23 12.42
N GLY A 89 3.72 12.62 11.48
CA GLY A 89 2.80 13.32 10.59
C GLY A 89 3.47 14.17 9.50
N ASN A 90 4.79 14.13 9.36
CA ASN A 90 5.53 14.91 8.35
C ASN A 90 5.51 14.28 6.96
N LEU A 91 5.09 13.01 6.84
CA LEU A 91 5.01 12.30 5.57
C LEU A 91 3.54 12.19 5.14
N PRO A 92 3.13 12.82 4.03
CA PRO A 92 1.73 12.85 3.63
C PRO A 92 1.21 11.48 3.15
N LEU A 93 2.13 10.59 2.74
CA LEU A 93 1.81 9.26 2.23
C LEU A 93 2.77 8.22 2.81
N VAL A 94 2.20 7.22 3.48
CA VAL A 94 2.92 6.08 4.04
C VAL A 94 2.37 4.81 3.39
N LEU A 95 3.27 4.04 2.77
CA LEU A 95 3.01 2.73 2.20
C LEU A 95 3.57 1.67 3.14
N LEU A 96 2.69 0.84 3.68
CA LEU A 96 3.02 -0.30 4.53
C LEU A 96 2.91 -1.58 3.71
N ASP A 97 4.06 -2.15 3.33
CA ASP A 97 4.09 -3.40 2.58
C ASP A 97 4.07 -4.62 3.52
N LEU A 98 2.94 -5.34 3.51
CA LEU A 98 2.77 -6.62 4.19
C LEU A 98 2.42 -7.74 3.23
N HIS A 99 2.55 -7.54 1.91
CA HIS A 99 2.09 -8.47 0.89
C HIS A 99 2.76 -9.84 1.03
N LEU A 100 4.08 -9.87 1.28
CA LEU A 100 4.84 -11.11 1.48
C LEU A 100 4.83 -11.61 2.94
N THR A 101 4.04 -11.00 3.82
CA THR A 101 3.92 -11.46 5.20
C THR A 101 2.96 -12.65 5.29
N PRO A 102 3.36 -13.77 5.93
CA PRO A 102 2.49 -14.94 6.06
C PRO A 102 1.15 -14.62 6.72
N ALA A 103 0.05 -15.14 6.16
CA ALA A 103 -1.30 -14.90 6.67
C ALA A 103 -1.48 -15.24 8.16
N ARG A 104 -0.75 -16.23 8.67
CA ARG A 104 -0.76 -16.61 10.10
C ARG A 104 -0.25 -15.49 11.01
N GLU A 105 0.69 -14.69 10.55
CA GLU A 105 1.27 -13.58 11.30
C GLU A 105 0.37 -12.35 11.24
N LEU A 106 -0.20 -12.08 10.06
CA LEU A 106 -1.21 -11.03 9.88
C LEU A 106 -2.43 -11.23 10.78
N LYS A 107 -2.93 -12.47 10.88
CA LYS A 107 -4.09 -12.82 11.74
C LYS A 107 -3.80 -12.68 13.24
N ARG A 108 -2.53 -12.66 13.66
CA ARG A 108 -2.15 -12.46 15.07
C ARG A 108 -2.18 -10.99 15.48
N LEU A 109 -2.21 -10.06 14.54
CA LEU A 109 -2.33 -8.65 14.87
C LEU A 109 -3.70 -8.35 15.49
N PRO A 110 -3.74 -7.77 16.70
CA PRO A 110 -4.98 -7.36 17.32
C PRO A 110 -5.70 -6.32 16.46
N MET A 111 -7.04 -6.36 16.43
CA MET A 111 -7.84 -5.34 15.74
C MET A 111 -7.58 -3.92 16.27
N SER A 112 -7.22 -3.80 17.55
CA SER A 112 -6.84 -2.52 18.16
C SER A 112 -5.64 -1.85 17.49
N THR A 113 -4.71 -2.63 16.92
CA THR A 113 -3.59 -2.10 16.13
C THR A 113 -4.09 -1.31 14.93
N TRP A 114 -4.99 -1.90 14.13
CA TRP A 114 -5.54 -1.23 12.95
C TRP A 114 -6.40 -0.01 13.30
N HIS A 115 -7.19 -0.10 14.37
CA HIS A 115 -7.95 1.05 14.86
C HIS A 115 -7.04 2.19 15.31
N ARG A 116 -5.92 1.88 15.98
CA ARG A 116 -4.92 2.87 16.41
C ARG A 116 -4.28 3.55 15.21
N LEU A 117 -3.76 2.78 14.25
CA LEU A 117 -3.15 3.32 13.02
C LEU A 117 -4.13 4.18 12.24
N ARG A 118 -5.40 3.77 12.13
CA ARG A 118 -6.45 4.58 11.51
C ARG A 118 -6.65 5.93 12.21
N ASN A 119 -6.70 5.94 13.54
CA ASN A 119 -6.89 7.18 14.28
C ASN A 119 -5.68 8.10 14.11
N GLN A 120 -4.45 7.57 14.18
CA GLN A 120 -3.23 8.35 13.96
C GLN A 120 -3.14 8.90 12.54
N ALA A 121 -3.53 8.12 11.53
CA ALA A 121 -3.62 8.59 10.14
C ALA A 121 -4.59 9.78 10.03
N ARG A 122 -5.78 9.67 10.63
CA ARG A 122 -6.77 10.76 10.65
C ARG A 122 -6.27 12.01 11.36
N GLU A 123 -5.65 11.84 12.53
CA GLU A 123 -5.14 12.95 13.35
C GLU A 123 -3.98 13.68 12.67
N SER A 124 -3.04 12.95 12.06
CA SER A 124 -1.91 13.54 11.33
C SER A 124 -2.24 14.03 9.93
N GLY A 125 -3.39 13.61 9.37
CA GLY A 125 -3.71 13.85 7.96
C GLY A 125 -2.86 13.01 6.98
N THR A 126 -2.10 12.04 7.48
CA THR A 126 -1.29 11.11 6.67
C THR A 126 -2.18 10.07 6.01
N THR A 127 -2.02 9.85 4.71
CA THR A 127 -2.66 8.73 4.02
C THR A 127 -1.84 7.46 4.24
N LEU A 128 -2.45 6.42 4.81
CA LEU A 128 -1.84 5.10 4.96
C LEU A 128 -2.38 4.15 3.89
N LEU A 129 -1.49 3.64 3.05
CA LEU A 129 -1.77 2.56 2.11
C LEU A 129 -1.16 1.27 2.64
N THR A 130 -1.97 0.23 2.87
CA THR A 130 -1.47 -1.07 3.33
C THR A 130 -1.59 -2.11 2.22
N LEU A 131 -0.48 -2.75 1.87
CA LEU A 131 -0.42 -3.80 0.86
C LEU A 131 -0.59 -5.15 1.56
N THR A 132 -1.59 -5.93 1.21
CA THR A 132 -1.90 -7.20 1.89
C THR A 132 -2.16 -8.35 0.90
N PRO A 133 -1.86 -9.60 1.30
CA PRO A 133 -2.14 -10.77 0.46
C PRO A 133 -3.63 -11.15 0.45
N GLN A 134 -4.43 -10.59 1.35
CA GLN A 134 -5.86 -10.83 1.47
C GLN A 134 -6.50 -9.65 2.23
N PRO A 135 -7.81 -9.41 2.08
CA PRO A 135 -8.50 -8.38 2.85
C PRO A 135 -8.33 -8.61 4.36
N LEU A 136 -7.69 -7.68 5.05
CA LEU A 136 -7.32 -7.80 6.47
C LEU A 136 -7.81 -6.61 7.29
N LEU A 137 -7.73 -5.40 6.75
CA LEU A 137 -7.97 -4.19 7.52
C LEU A 137 -9.47 -3.94 7.75
N PRO A 138 -9.91 -3.67 8.99
CA PRO A 138 -11.28 -3.27 9.26
C PRO A 138 -11.53 -1.81 8.85
N SER A 139 -12.67 -1.54 8.22
CA SER A 139 -13.18 -0.18 7.95
C SER A 139 -12.20 0.76 7.22
N VAL A 140 -11.54 0.26 6.19
CA VAL A 140 -10.75 1.08 5.25
C VAL A 140 -11.64 2.01 4.44
N LYS A 141 -11.11 3.14 3.98
CA LYS A 141 -11.86 4.09 3.14
C LYS A 141 -12.02 3.56 1.72
N GLN A 142 -10.91 3.13 1.12
CA GLN A 142 -10.89 2.49 -0.19
C GLN A 142 -10.16 1.14 -0.09
N ARG A 143 -10.68 0.15 -0.83
CA ARG A 143 -9.98 -1.11 -1.06
C ARG A 143 -9.79 -1.32 -2.55
N LEU A 144 -8.54 -1.48 -2.98
CA LEU A 144 -8.20 -1.82 -4.35
C LEU A 144 -7.83 -3.30 -4.38
N THR A 145 -8.49 -4.08 -5.22
CA THR A 145 -8.14 -5.48 -5.44
C THR A 145 -7.44 -5.58 -6.78
N LEU A 146 -6.18 -6.00 -6.77
CA LEU A 146 -5.41 -6.20 -8.00
C LEU A 146 -5.93 -7.44 -8.72
N THR A 147 -6.26 -7.28 -9.99
CA THR A 147 -6.86 -8.33 -10.83
C THR A 147 -5.97 -8.73 -11.99
N GLY A 148 -4.75 -8.17 -12.05
CA GLY A 148 -3.79 -8.50 -13.10
C GLY A 148 -3.42 -9.99 -13.10
N ASN A 149 -2.95 -10.47 -14.24
CA ASN A 149 -2.38 -11.79 -14.38
C ASN A 149 -1.15 -11.69 -15.28
N PHE A 150 -0.03 -11.30 -14.67
CA PHE A 150 1.20 -11.03 -15.40
C PHE A 150 2.06 -12.29 -15.49
N SER A 151 2.68 -12.49 -16.65
CA SER A 151 3.65 -13.54 -16.92
C SER A 151 4.98 -12.92 -17.34
N LEU A 152 6.04 -13.73 -17.45
CA LEU A 152 7.34 -13.26 -17.93
C LEU A 152 7.27 -12.63 -19.33
N ASP A 153 6.39 -13.11 -20.21
CA ASP A 153 6.19 -12.51 -21.55
C ASP A 153 5.78 -11.03 -21.48
N HIS A 154 5.08 -10.64 -20.40
CA HIS A 154 4.69 -9.26 -20.16
C HIS A 154 5.84 -8.37 -19.70
N LEU A 155 7.00 -8.92 -19.29
CA LEU A 155 8.19 -8.12 -19.02
C LEU A 155 8.93 -7.76 -20.31
N GLU A 156 8.86 -8.64 -21.32
CA GLU A 156 9.67 -8.53 -22.55
C GLU A 156 8.96 -7.78 -23.69
N ARG A 157 7.63 -7.87 -23.78
CA ARG A 157 6.91 -7.49 -25.02
C ARG A 157 5.96 -6.30 -24.89
N GLN A 158 5.52 -5.95 -23.69
CA GLN A 158 4.55 -4.86 -23.44
C GLN A 158 4.85 -4.21 -22.09
N SER A 159 4.69 -2.90 -21.92
CA SER A 159 4.69 -2.31 -20.57
C SER A 159 3.39 -2.73 -19.88
N PRO A 160 3.42 -3.63 -18.88
CA PRO A 160 2.19 -4.14 -18.27
C PRO A 160 1.47 -2.99 -17.58
N ARG A 161 0.17 -2.85 -17.86
CA ARG A 161 -0.67 -1.84 -17.21
C ARG A 161 -1.27 -2.41 -15.96
N LEU A 162 -1.26 -1.61 -14.89
CA LEU A 162 -1.93 -1.96 -13.64
C LEU A 162 -3.43 -2.19 -13.89
N GLN A 163 -3.95 -3.30 -13.38
CA GLN A 163 -5.36 -3.68 -13.47
C GLN A 163 -5.90 -3.92 -12.07
N PHE A 164 -6.98 -3.23 -11.71
CA PHE A 164 -7.59 -3.36 -10.39
C PHE A 164 -9.10 -3.12 -10.42
N GLN A 165 -9.75 -3.59 -9.37
CA GLN A 165 -11.12 -3.23 -9.00
C GLN A 165 -11.06 -2.36 -7.74
N GLU A 166 -11.72 -1.21 -7.78
CA GLU A 166 -11.81 -0.31 -6.62
C GLU A 166 -13.17 -0.45 -5.94
N LYS A 167 -13.15 -0.64 -4.62
CA LYS A 167 -14.34 -0.59 -3.79
C LYS A 167 -14.20 0.52 -2.76
N SER A 168 -14.97 1.59 -2.93
CA SER A 168 -15.16 2.60 -1.89
C SER A 168 -16.05 2.06 -0.78
N LEU A 169 -15.58 2.15 0.46
CA LEU A 169 -16.27 1.65 1.63
C LEU A 169 -16.70 2.84 2.49
N ALA A 170 -18.01 3.01 2.67
CA ALA A 170 -18.56 4.06 3.52
C ALA A 170 -18.03 3.89 4.95
N GLN A 171 -17.21 4.83 5.40
CA GLN A 171 -16.82 4.90 6.81
C GLN A 171 -18.03 5.42 7.59
N ARG A 172 -18.61 4.57 8.44
CA ARG A 172 -19.52 5.08 9.48
C ARG A 172 -18.69 6.00 10.36
N ALA A 173 -19.01 7.29 10.34
CA ALA A 173 -18.55 8.21 11.37
C ALA A 173 -19.05 7.64 12.70
N ALA A 174 -18.14 7.14 13.53
CA ALA A 174 -18.46 6.94 14.93
C ALA A 174 -18.66 8.35 15.49
N LEU A 175 -19.92 8.71 15.70
CA LEU A 175 -20.36 9.83 16.53
C LEU A 175 -19.90 9.61 17.97
#